data_AF-A0A293ME23-F1
#
_entry.id   AF-A0A293ME23-F1
#
_cell.length_a   1.000
_cell.length_b   1.000
_cell.length_c   1.000
_cell.angle_alpha   90.00
_cell.angle_beta   90.00
_cell.angle_gamma   90.00
#
_symmetry.space_group_name_H-M   'P 1'
#
loop_
_entity.id
_entity.type
_entity.pdbx_description
1 polymer ?
#
loop_
_entity_poly.entity_id
_entity_poly.type
_entity_poly.pdbx_seq_one_letter_code
_entity_poly.pdbx_strand_id
1 'polypeptide(L)'
;MAHKYRVVRPRVLLRRYGDRKLWSGGNNFGGSGPNPYTGDQILTLGVTELPYSLFLEYILALGESSYKPNTYNLFKHNCNNFTQEVAVFLTGKSIPKEILELPDEILNTPLGGTLSNYFNTLSLRSDSSRGLSFSGVGPPSNFIPFEPSAHRNSRASESPELQQVPVSRRPPPARTMSSEERQASDEPREAQRESDADEAPERPSPIRKTRRYPDPPVVFPDVDGVAALKELQETLKDVLNDTEQTALRELNEYLLTENGAWALGAPQLELMGKLFTDKSLPKSAPVLLLRVLQAMALKEDVILFLHQDRQSHCIMSYIYRIETISAEEQDLVLALLCNLCSNTSSFDWLLYISEWTEDGQPCNNSRVTVRAAVHGLRCDRPEVQKKSAGLMYNLALKELFDDVATELSTAVLQYLHGDIAEEQAFYVLTALLRFLQISYNDVPALIKMLGPDLQKFSGKSQRVDKTVEEIQFKMSVSISA
;
A
#
# COMPACT_ATOMS: atom_id res chain seq x y z
N MET A 1 -6.96 43.07 11.81
CA MET A 1 -5.71 42.28 11.83
C MET A 1 -5.94 41.02 11.00
N ALA A 2 -5.22 40.82 9.89
CA ALA A 2 -5.35 39.59 9.10
C ALA A 2 -4.32 38.56 9.57
N HIS A 3 -4.78 37.37 9.98
CA HIS A 3 -3.87 36.25 10.24
C HIS A 3 -3.31 35.72 8.93
N LYS A 4 -1.98 35.80 8.78
CA LYS A 4 -1.27 35.18 7.67
C LYS A 4 -1.24 33.67 7.91
N TYR A 5 -2.12 32.93 7.23
CA TYR A 5 -1.93 31.50 7.02
C TYR A 5 -0.59 31.29 6.33
N ARG A 6 0.35 30.66 7.04
CA ARG A 6 1.68 30.33 6.51
C ARG A 6 1.54 29.07 5.66
N VAL A 7 1.27 29.23 4.37
CA VAL A 7 1.21 28.12 3.41
C VAL A 7 2.54 27.36 3.45
N VAL A 8 2.52 26.17 4.06
CA VAL A 8 3.67 25.26 4.11
C VAL A 8 3.76 24.57 2.75
N ARG A 9 4.68 25.05 1.90
CA ARG A 9 4.89 24.48 0.56
C ARG A 9 5.75 23.21 0.67
N PRO A 10 5.29 22.04 0.18
CA PRO A 10 6.09 20.83 0.21
C PRO A 10 7.39 21.00 -0.59
N ARG A 11 8.52 20.55 -0.02
CA ARG A 11 9.80 20.46 -0.74
C ARG A 11 9.92 19.11 -1.42
N VAL A 12 10.28 19.11 -2.71
CA VAL A 12 10.52 17.90 -3.50
C VAL A 12 12.01 17.60 -3.49
N LEU A 13 12.37 16.40 -3.01
CA LEU A 13 13.74 15.94 -2.82
C LEU A 13 14.01 14.65 -3.61
N LEU A 14 15.23 14.52 -4.14
CA LEU A 14 15.74 13.33 -4.83
C LEU A 14 16.93 12.75 -4.05
N ARG A 15 17.03 11.41 -3.88
CA ARG A 15 17.97 10.77 -2.94
C ARG A 15 18.90 9.69 -3.53
N ARG A 16 20.18 10.04 -3.58
CA ARG A 16 21.41 9.23 -3.63
C ARG A 16 21.45 7.83 -3.00
N TYR A 17 21.51 6.69 -3.68
CA TYR A 17 21.95 5.45 -3.02
C TYR A 17 23.10 4.75 -3.75
N GLY A 18 24.29 4.84 -3.17
CA GLY A 18 25.51 4.11 -3.51
C GLY A 18 26.16 4.41 -4.87
N ASP A 19 27.24 3.67 -5.11
CA ASP A 19 27.85 3.47 -6.45
C ASP A 19 27.17 2.35 -7.25
N ARG A 20 26.07 1.78 -6.75
CA ARG A 20 25.16 0.93 -7.51
C ARG A 20 23.79 1.60 -7.58
N LYS A 21 23.58 2.37 -8.65
CA LYS A 21 22.42 3.25 -8.87
C LYS A 21 21.10 2.45 -8.92
N LEU A 22 20.38 2.39 -7.80
CA LEU A 22 18.96 2.02 -7.71
C LEU A 22 18.24 3.06 -6.83
N TRP A 23 17.08 3.55 -7.28
CA TRP A 23 16.47 4.76 -6.72
C TRP A 23 14.99 4.59 -6.44
N SER A 24 14.55 5.13 -5.30
CA SER A 24 13.13 5.26 -4.91
C SER A 24 12.85 6.67 -4.39
N GLY A 25 11.68 7.21 -4.73
CA GLY A 25 11.21 8.50 -4.22
C GLY A 25 10.56 8.35 -2.85
N GLY A 26 10.95 9.19 -1.89
CA GLY A 26 10.37 9.19 -0.55
C GLY A 26 10.47 10.57 0.11
N ASN A 27 9.36 11.04 0.67
CA ASN A 27 9.34 12.20 1.56
C ASN A 27 9.99 11.82 2.90
N ASN A 28 10.75 12.74 3.50
CA ASN A 28 11.41 12.49 4.77
C ASN A 28 11.37 13.75 5.63
N PHE A 29 10.67 13.68 6.76
CA PHE A 29 10.90 14.61 7.87
C PHE A 29 12.17 14.19 8.64
N GLY A 30 12.74 15.11 9.41
CA GLY A 30 14.11 14.97 9.94
C GLY A 30 14.18 14.15 11.24
N GLY A 31 15.14 13.24 11.31
CA GLY A 31 15.57 12.55 12.53
C GLY A 31 17.08 12.33 12.51
N SER A 32 17.77 12.66 13.61
CA SER A 32 19.23 12.77 13.65
C SER A 32 19.91 11.46 14.09
N GLY A 33 20.17 10.56 13.13
CA GLY A 33 21.01 9.38 13.34
C GLY A 33 21.53 8.84 12.00
N PRO A 34 22.61 8.04 11.99
CA PRO A 34 23.16 7.42 10.78
C PRO A 34 22.23 6.29 10.32
N ASN A 35 21.17 6.66 9.62
CA ASN A 35 20.20 5.76 9.03
C ASN A 35 20.81 5.13 7.75
N PRO A 36 20.74 3.82 7.51
CA PRO A 36 21.17 3.22 6.23
C PRO A 36 20.44 3.78 4.99
N TYR A 37 19.36 4.53 5.19
CA TYR A 37 18.65 5.32 4.16
C TYR A 37 19.03 6.81 4.13
N THR A 38 20.13 7.25 4.77
CA THR A 38 20.75 8.55 4.43
C THR A 38 21.36 8.45 3.06
N GLY A 39 20.63 8.90 2.05
CA GLY A 39 21.17 8.86 0.71
C GLY A 39 22.41 9.74 0.55
N ASP A 40 23.46 9.21 -0.09
CA ASP A 40 24.80 9.82 -0.22
C ASP A 40 24.78 11.25 -0.80
N GLN A 41 23.71 11.56 -1.53
CA GLN A 41 23.45 12.90 -2.06
C GLN A 41 21.95 13.18 -2.02
N ILE A 42 21.55 14.32 -1.45
CA ILE A 42 20.16 14.79 -1.49
C ILE A 42 20.09 16.03 -2.37
N LEU A 43 19.33 15.97 -3.45
CA LEU A 43 19.12 17.08 -4.38
C LEU A 43 17.73 17.68 -4.16
N THR A 44 17.67 19.00 -3.93
CA THR A 44 16.40 19.72 -3.82
C THR A 44 15.95 20.14 -5.21
N LEU A 45 14.90 19.52 -5.73
CA LEU A 45 14.36 19.86 -7.05
C LEU A 45 13.53 21.14 -6.98
N GLY A 46 12.73 21.32 -5.94
CA GLY A 46 12.01 22.58 -5.72
C GLY A 46 10.95 22.51 -4.64
N VAL A 47 9.94 23.36 -4.79
CA VAL A 47 8.68 23.28 -4.06
C VAL A 47 7.55 23.11 -5.07
N THR A 48 6.51 22.37 -4.70
CA THR A 48 5.29 22.27 -5.50
C THR A 48 4.18 23.14 -4.90
N GLU A 49 3.28 23.61 -5.76
CA GLU A 49 2.01 24.23 -5.36
C GLU A 49 0.81 23.31 -5.64
N LEU A 50 1.04 22.11 -6.18
CA LEU A 50 -0.02 21.15 -6.50
C LEU A 50 -0.64 20.56 -5.23
N PRO A 51 -1.98 20.46 -5.14
CA PRO A 51 -2.66 19.69 -4.11
C PRO A 51 -2.23 18.22 -4.12
N TYR A 52 -2.16 17.60 -2.94
CA TYR A 52 -1.77 16.18 -2.82
C TYR A 52 -2.74 15.23 -3.55
N SER A 53 -4.04 15.56 -3.60
CA SER A 53 -5.04 14.82 -4.36
C SER A 53 -4.71 14.74 -5.86
N LEU A 54 -4.37 15.88 -6.47
CA LEU A 54 -3.98 15.96 -7.88
C LEU A 54 -2.66 15.24 -8.17
N PHE A 55 -1.73 15.22 -7.21
CA PHE A 55 -0.53 14.38 -7.29
C PHE A 55 -0.86 12.88 -7.22
N LEU A 56 -1.75 12.46 -6.32
CA LEU A 56 -2.16 11.07 -6.21
C LEU A 56 -2.89 10.60 -7.47
N GLU A 57 -3.82 11.40 -7.99
CA GLU A 57 -4.51 11.17 -9.26
C GLU A 57 -3.52 10.98 -10.41
N TYR A 58 -2.51 11.85 -10.52
CA TYR A 58 -1.47 11.74 -11.54
C TYR A 58 -0.62 10.47 -11.40
N ILE A 59 -0.24 10.07 -10.18
CA ILE A 59 0.52 8.84 -9.93
C ILE A 59 -0.31 7.59 -10.27
N LEU A 60 -1.59 7.57 -9.93
CA LEU A 60 -2.52 6.50 -10.30
C LEU A 60 -2.68 6.43 -11.82
N ALA A 61 -2.91 7.57 -12.49
CA ALA A 61 -3.01 7.66 -13.94
C ALA A 61 -1.72 7.17 -14.65
N LEU A 62 -0.53 7.47 -14.13
CA LEU A 62 0.73 6.91 -14.64
C LEU A 62 0.79 5.39 -14.52
N GLY A 63 0.39 4.82 -13.38
CA GLY A 63 0.32 3.36 -13.18
C GLY A 63 -0.73 2.66 -14.06
N GLU A 64 -1.81 3.37 -14.42
CA GLU A 64 -2.87 2.88 -15.32
C GLU A 64 -2.59 3.12 -16.81
N SER A 65 -1.55 3.89 -17.15
CA SER A 65 -1.17 4.22 -18.54
C SER A 65 0.23 3.73 -18.88
N SER A 66 1.25 4.56 -18.69
CA SER A 66 2.62 4.37 -19.16
C SER A 66 3.45 3.43 -18.28
N TYR A 67 3.18 3.33 -16.98
CA TYR A 67 3.99 2.61 -15.98
C TYR A 67 3.26 1.38 -15.42
N LYS A 68 2.76 0.54 -16.33
CA LYS A 68 2.15 -0.76 -16.00
C LYS A 68 3.23 -1.79 -15.65
N PRO A 69 2.90 -2.86 -14.90
CA PRO A 69 3.84 -3.93 -14.58
C PRO A 69 4.52 -4.56 -15.81
N ASN A 70 3.84 -4.60 -16.96
CA ASN A 70 4.33 -5.17 -18.22
C ASN A 70 4.99 -4.15 -19.17
N THR A 71 5.09 -2.86 -18.82
CA THR A 71 5.81 -1.85 -19.63
C THR A 71 7.21 -1.53 -19.10
N TYR A 72 7.59 -2.06 -17.92
CA TYR A 72 8.90 -1.83 -17.34
C TYR A 72 10.03 -2.37 -18.24
N ASN A 73 11.01 -1.52 -18.55
CA ASN A 73 12.23 -1.92 -19.24
C ASN A 73 13.44 -1.34 -18.51
N LEU A 74 14.37 -2.20 -18.08
CA LEU A 74 15.52 -1.81 -17.28
C LEU A 74 16.36 -0.66 -17.88
N PHE A 75 16.45 -0.58 -19.21
CA PHE A 75 17.27 0.43 -19.88
C PHE A 75 16.47 1.65 -20.35
N LYS A 76 15.23 1.46 -20.83
CA LYS A 76 14.48 2.49 -21.56
C LYS A 76 13.23 3.01 -20.85
N HIS A 77 12.72 2.28 -19.85
CA HIS A 77 11.46 2.60 -19.16
C HIS A 77 11.49 2.10 -17.72
N ASN A 78 12.35 2.73 -16.91
CA ASN A 78 12.69 2.29 -15.55
C ASN A 78 12.34 3.35 -14.49
N CYS A 79 12.78 3.13 -13.25
CA CYS A 79 12.52 4.03 -12.12
C CYS A 79 13.07 5.46 -12.32
N ASN A 80 14.12 5.64 -13.12
CA ASN A 80 14.69 6.96 -13.43
C ASN A 80 13.77 7.73 -14.39
N ASN A 81 13.20 7.05 -15.40
CA ASN A 81 12.20 7.63 -16.31
C ASN A 81 10.93 8.05 -15.53
N PHE A 82 10.43 7.18 -14.66
CA PHE A 82 9.31 7.48 -13.78
C PHE A 82 9.60 8.69 -12.88
N THR A 83 10.76 8.71 -12.24
CA THR A 83 11.17 9.82 -11.35
C THR A 83 11.32 11.13 -12.12
N GLN A 84 11.75 11.09 -13.38
CA GLN A 84 11.80 12.25 -14.26
C GLN A 84 10.42 12.83 -14.58
N GLU A 85 9.44 11.99 -14.95
CA GLU A 85 8.06 12.46 -15.19
C GLU A 85 7.43 13.06 -13.93
N VAL A 86 7.59 12.38 -12.78
CA VAL A 86 7.08 12.88 -11.50
C VAL A 86 7.78 14.18 -11.06
N ALA A 87 9.08 14.31 -11.26
CA ALA A 87 9.83 15.54 -10.96
C ALA A 87 9.37 16.73 -11.82
N VAL A 88 9.17 16.51 -13.12
CA VAL A 88 8.68 17.52 -14.05
C VAL A 88 7.24 17.91 -13.72
N PHE A 89 6.36 16.95 -13.44
CA PHE A 89 4.99 17.24 -13.02
C PHE A 89 4.94 18.07 -11.73
N LEU A 90 5.68 17.66 -10.69
CA LEU A 90 5.65 18.32 -9.39
C LEU A 90 6.32 19.70 -9.37
N THR A 91 7.39 19.91 -10.15
CA THR A 91 8.27 21.09 -10.00
C THR A 91 8.63 21.82 -11.29
N GLY A 92 8.23 21.30 -12.45
CA GLY A 92 8.66 21.79 -13.76
C GLY A 92 10.14 21.52 -14.08
N LYS A 93 10.86 20.73 -13.26
CA LYS A 93 12.29 20.47 -13.43
C LYS A 93 12.62 19.01 -13.62
N SER A 94 13.56 18.75 -14.52
CA SER A 94 14.15 17.43 -14.74
C SER A 94 15.09 17.01 -13.61
N ILE A 95 15.30 15.71 -13.47
CA ILE A 95 16.41 15.14 -12.72
C ILE A 95 17.74 15.33 -13.48
N PRO A 96 18.91 15.22 -12.81
CA PRO A 96 20.22 15.29 -13.48
C PRO A 96 20.35 14.31 -14.65
N LYS A 97 20.96 14.76 -15.75
CA LYS A 97 21.06 13.99 -17.00
C LYS A 97 21.85 12.71 -16.83
N GLU A 98 22.86 12.72 -15.96
CA GLU A 98 23.76 11.61 -15.62
C GLU A 98 23.03 10.46 -14.88
N ILE A 99 21.75 10.65 -14.51
CA ILE A 99 20.85 9.62 -14.00
C ILE A 99 20.00 9.02 -15.13
N LEU A 100 19.62 9.83 -16.12
CA LEU A 100 18.85 9.41 -17.30
C LEU A 100 19.71 8.73 -18.37
N GLU A 101 20.93 9.21 -18.57
CA GLU A 101 21.88 8.74 -19.60
C GLU A 101 22.71 7.52 -19.14
N LEU A 102 22.66 7.17 -17.84
CA LEU A 102 23.33 5.98 -17.28
C LEU A 102 23.09 4.68 -18.08
N PRO A 103 21.86 4.32 -18.48
CA PRO A 103 21.63 3.08 -19.21
C PRO A 103 22.43 3.06 -20.52
N ASP A 104 22.52 4.19 -21.21
CA ASP A 104 23.29 4.34 -22.43
C ASP A 104 24.80 4.35 -22.16
N GLU A 105 25.26 5.00 -21.09
CA GLU A 105 26.67 4.89 -20.63
C GLU A 105 27.09 3.43 -20.43
N ILE A 106 26.25 2.62 -19.77
CA ILE A 106 26.50 1.19 -19.55
C ILE A 106 26.48 0.44 -20.89
N LEU A 107 25.42 0.60 -21.70
CA LEU A 107 25.23 -0.12 -22.95
C LEU A 107 26.32 0.16 -23.99
N ASN A 108 26.90 1.38 -23.98
CA ASN A 108 28.03 1.76 -24.84
C ASN A 108 29.38 1.13 -24.42
N THR A 109 29.45 0.44 -23.26
CA THR A 109 30.65 -0.34 -22.90
C THR A 109 30.67 -1.71 -23.58
N PRO A 110 31.85 -2.30 -23.87
CA PRO A 110 31.96 -3.66 -24.42
C PRO A 110 31.25 -4.73 -23.57
N LEU A 111 31.23 -4.54 -22.24
CA LEU A 111 30.55 -5.42 -21.30
C LEU A 111 29.03 -5.23 -21.35
N GLY A 112 28.55 -3.98 -21.41
CA GLY A 112 27.13 -3.65 -21.47
C GLY A 112 26.42 -4.16 -22.71
N GLY A 113 27.08 -4.13 -23.89
CA GLY A 113 26.55 -4.76 -25.10
C GLY A 113 26.29 -6.27 -24.94
N THR A 114 27.16 -6.98 -24.21
CA THR A 114 26.98 -8.41 -23.91
C THR A 114 25.88 -8.64 -22.88
N LEU A 115 25.83 -7.81 -21.83
CA LEU A 115 24.83 -7.90 -20.75
C LEU A 115 23.42 -7.49 -21.21
N SER A 116 23.29 -6.61 -22.21
CA SER A 116 22.00 -6.15 -22.75
C SER A 116 21.11 -7.31 -23.17
N ASN A 117 21.66 -8.29 -23.91
CA ASN A 117 20.92 -9.47 -24.36
C ASN A 117 20.42 -10.33 -23.17
N TYR A 118 21.21 -10.43 -22.11
CA TYR A 118 20.86 -11.17 -20.89
C TYR A 118 19.73 -10.46 -20.12
N PHE A 119 19.83 -9.14 -19.92
CA PHE A 119 18.81 -8.35 -19.21
C PHE A 119 17.52 -8.15 -20.01
N ASN A 120 17.58 -8.08 -21.34
CA ASN A 120 16.38 -8.09 -22.19
C ASN A 120 15.61 -9.41 -22.08
N THR A 121 16.31 -10.54 -21.92
CA THR A 121 15.69 -11.85 -21.67
C THR A 121 15.04 -11.94 -20.29
N LEU A 122 15.62 -11.27 -19.28
CA LEU A 122 15.04 -11.15 -17.93
C LEU A 122 13.84 -10.19 -17.87
N SER A 123 13.79 -9.18 -18.75
CA SER A 123 12.72 -8.17 -18.80
C SER A 123 11.38 -8.70 -19.37
N LEU A 124 11.29 -9.99 -19.71
CA LEU A 124 10.11 -10.61 -20.36
C LEU A 124 9.54 -11.82 -19.58
N ARG A 125 9.59 -11.80 -18.25
CA ARG A 125 9.01 -12.85 -17.37
C ARG A 125 8.15 -12.32 -16.22
N SER A 126 7.41 -11.22 -16.42
CA SER A 126 6.51 -10.67 -15.38
C SER A 126 5.24 -11.50 -15.13
N ASP A 127 4.85 -12.41 -16.03
CA ASP A 127 3.65 -13.26 -15.88
C ASP A 127 3.86 -14.46 -14.92
N SER A 128 5.00 -14.52 -14.23
CA SER A 128 5.27 -15.56 -13.22
C SER A 128 6.25 -15.02 -12.17
N SER A 129 5.73 -14.20 -11.26
CA SER A 129 6.51 -13.53 -10.20
C SER A 129 7.01 -14.49 -9.11
N ARG A 130 8.00 -15.33 -9.46
CA ARG A 130 9.01 -15.79 -8.49
C ARG A 130 10.16 -14.79 -8.48
N GLY A 131 10.66 -14.44 -7.30
CA GLY A 131 11.72 -13.44 -7.13
C GLY A 131 13.02 -13.79 -7.85
N LEU A 132 13.87 -12.77 -8.03
CA LEU A 132 15.19 -12.89 -8.66
C LEU A 132 16.09 -13.84 -7.86
N SER A 133 16.16 -15.12 -8.27
CA SER A 133 17.12 -16.08 -7.74
C SER A 133 18.46 -15.96 -8.46
N PHE A 134 19.54 -15.70 -7.71
CA PHE A 134 20.92 -15.72 -8.22
C PHE A 134 21.66 -17.01 -7.83
N SER A 135 20.95 -18.14 -7.73
CA SER A 135 21.55 -19.47 -7.50
C SER A 135 21.27 -20.40 -8.68
N GLY A 136 22.21 -20.46 -9.64
CA GLY A 136 22.10 -21.47 -10.71
C GLY A 136 23.03 -21.35 -11.92
N VAL A 137 23.60 -20.19 -12.23
CA VAL A 137 24.48 -20.02 -13.40
C VAL A 137 25.80 -19.36 -12.98
N GLY A 138 26.88 -20.16 -12.96
CA GLY A 138 28.23 -19.63 -12.76
C GLY A 138 28.66 -18.71 -13.91
N PRO A 139 29.62 -17.79 -13.69
CA PRO A 139 30.11 -16.94 -14.76
C PRO A 139 30.73 -17.78 -15.90
N PRO A 140 30.64 -17.32 -17.17
CA PRO A 140 31.27 -18.02 -18.28
C PRO A 140 32.78 -18.15 -18.06
N SER A 141 33.34 -19.28 -18.49
CA SER A 141 34.68 -19.78 -18.13
C SER A 141 35.88 -18.94 -18.59
N ASN A 142 35.66 -17.76 -19.18
CA ASN A 142 36.69 -16.81 -19.62
C ASN A 142 36.72 -15.51 -18.78
N PHE A 143 36.10 -15.48 -17.59
CA PHE A 143 36.16 -14.31 -16.71
C PHE A 143 37.50 -14.21 -15.98
N ILE A 144 38.40 -13.35 -16.47
CA ILE A 144 39.62 -12.94 -15.75
C ILE A 144 39.29 -11.65 -14.97
N PRO A 145 39.35 -11.64 -13.63
CA PRO A 145 39.15 -10.43 -12.85
C PRO A 145 40.27 -9.40 -13.12
N PHE A 146 39.89 -8.13 -13.27
CA PHE A 146 40.85 -7.03 -13.36
C PHE A 146 41.30 -6.63 -11.94
N GLU A 147 42.56 -6.89 -11.59
CA GLU A 147 43.17 -6.35 -10.36
C GLU A 147 43.60 -4.89 -10.57
N PRO A 148 43.19 -3.94 -9.69
CA PRO A 148 43.67 -2.57 -9.76
C PRO A 148 45.09 -2.46 -9.16
N SER A 149 46.10 -2.36 -10.02
CA SER A 149 47.50 -2.14 -9.61
C SER A 149 47.68 -0.83 -8.86
N ALA A 150 48.24 -0.91 -7.65
CA ALA A 150 48.67 0.26 -6.88
C ALA A 150 49.97 0.89 -7.45
N HIS A 151 50.16 2.19 -7.13
CA HIS A 151 51.35 3.05 -7.36
C HIS A 151 51.50 3.78 -8.72
N ARG A 152 51.26 5.11 -8.72
CA ARG A 152 52.32 6.12 -8.96
C ARG A 152 51.96 7.58 -8.60
N ASN A 153 52.37 7.98 -7.40
CA ASN A 153 52.97 9.25 -6.96
C ASN A 153 52.94 10.55 -7.82
N SER A 154 52.27 11.56 -7.25
CA SER A 154 52.78 12.90 -6.83
C SER A 154 53.50 13.89 -7.78
N ARG A 155 52.91 15.09 -7.93
CA ARG A 155 53.49 16.47 -7.88
C ARG A 155 52.31 17.47 -7.92
N ALA A 156 52.03 18.36 -6.96
CA ALA A 156 52.78 19.45 -6.31
C ALA A 156 52.55 20.83 -6.98
N SER A 157 51.85 21.72 -6.25
CA SER A 157 51.81 23.20 -6.37
C SER A 157 51.21 23.78 -7.68
N GLU A 158 50.64 25.00 -7.79
CA GLU A 158 50.60 26.23 -6.96
C GLU A 158 49.21 26.93 -7.03
N SER A 159 48.97 27.92 -6.17
CA SER A 159 47.89 28.91 -6.31
C SER A 159 48.42 30.23 -6.92
N PRO A 160 47.54 31.09 -7.45
CA PRO A 160 47.68 32.50 -7.12
C PRO A 160 46.37 33.22 -6.76
N GLU A 161 46.51 34.23 -5.93
CA GLU A 161 45.47 35.03 -5.29
C GLU A 161 45.48 36.48 -5.84
N LEU A 162 44.36 37.20 -5.60
CA LEU A 162 44.13 38.66 -5.68
C LEU A 162 43.65 39.21 -7.05
N GLN A 163 42.73 40.20 -7.15
CA GLN A 163 42.61 41.44 -6.36
C GLN A 163 41.17 42.03 -6.34
N GLN A 164 40.92 43.14 -5.62
CA GLN A 164 39.59 43.59 -5.15
C GLN A 164 39.09 44.96 -5.71
N VAL A 165 37.77 45.09 -5.99
CA VAL A 165 36.78 46.14 -5.52
C VAL A 165 37.04 47.63 -5.92
N PRO A 166 36.05 48.49 -6.36
CA PRO A 166 34.93 48.93 -5.53
C PRO A 166 33.55 49.31 -6.15
N VAL A 167 32.63 49.64 -5.22
CA VAL A 167 31.16 49.85 -5.29
C VAL A 167 30.73 51.32 -5.56
N SER A 168 29.54 51.56 -6.15
CA SER A 168 28.71 52.73 -5.79
C SER A 168 27.19 52.56 -6.05
N ARG A 169 26.36 53.55 -5.64
CA ARG A 169 24.96 53.38 -5.17
C ARG A 169 23.86 54.16 -5.95
N ARG A 170 22.78 53.45 -6.35
CA ARG A 170 21.32 53.78 -6.22
C ARG A 170 20.69 55.05 -6.93
N PRO A 171 19.34 55.24 -6.93
CA PRO A 171 18.49 55.70 -8.08
C PRO A 171 18.03 57.20 -7.93
N PRO A 172 16.91 57.79 -8.46
CA PRO A 172 15.72 57.34 -9.26
C PRO A 172 15.52 58.24 -10.55
N PRO A 173 14.34 58.58 -11.16
CA PRO A 173 12.90 58.36 -10.88
C PRO A 173 12.05 57.80 -12.08
N ALA A 174 10.84 58.36 -12.34
CA ALA A 174 9.79 57.88 -13.26
C ALA A 174 8.97 59.04 -13.88
N ARG A 175 7.93 58.71 -14.69
CA ARG A 175 6.93 59.55 -15.43
C ARG A 175 7.28 59.80 -16.93
N THR A 176 6.35 59.97 -17.91
CA THR A 176 4.91 60.32 -17.89
C THR A 176 4.19 60.02 -19.25
N MET A 177 2.84 60.02 -19.29
CA MET A 177 1.90 60.32 -20.43
C MET A 177 1.87 59.33 -21.65
N SER A 178 0.73 58.71 -22.03
CA SER A 178 -0.47 59.21 -22.79
C SER A 178 -0.15 59.61 -24.25
N SER A 179 -0.97 59.38 -25.30
CA SER A 179 -2.37 58.95 -25.50
C SER A 179 -2.49 58.38 -26.94
N GLU A 180 -3.54 57.65 -27.35
CA GLU A 180 -4.70 58.19 -28.12
C GLU A 180 -5.79 57.11 -28.34
N GLU A 181 -7.03 57.55 -28.56
CA GLU A 181 -8.26 56.75 -28.67
C GLU A 181 -8.70 56.52 -30.12
N ARG A 182 -9.58 55.52 -30.36
CA ARG A 182 -10.82 55.70 -31.17
C ARG A 182 -11.85 54.58 -31.01
N GLN A 183 -13.11 54.99 -31.03
CA GLN A 183 -14.39 54.24 -30.93
C GLN A 183 -14.55 53.19 -32.06
N ALA A 184 -15.22 52.03 -31.93
CA ALA A 184 -16.48 51.62 -31.26
C ALA A 184 -17.77 51.82 -32.10
N SER A 185 -18.51 50.73 -32.38
CA SER A 185 -19.90 50.71 -32.87
C SER A 185 -20.55 49.32 -32.73
N ASP A 186 -21.78 49.27 -32.21
CA ASP A 186 -22.67 48.08 -32.07
C ASP A 186 -23.21 47.56 -33.45
N GLU A 187 -24.06 46.51 -33.62
CA GLU A 187 -25.01 45.74 -32.78
C GLU A 187 -25.24 44.30 -33.41
N PRO A 188 -26.18 43.42 -32.96
CA PRO A 188 -26.06 41.96 -33.10
C PRO A 188 -26.91 41.30 -34.22
N ARG A 189 -26.72 39.98 -34.43
CA ARG A 189 -27.70 39.10 -35.09
C ARG A 189 -27.77 37.69 -34.49
N GLU A 190 -28.98 37.27 -34.14
CA GLU A 190 -29.33 35.87 -33.88
C GLU A 190 -29.48 35.09 -35.19
N ALA A 191 -29.18 33.79 -35.15
CA ALA A 191 -29.75 32.78 -36.06
C ALA A 191 -29.80 31.43 -35.33
N GLN A 192 -30.93 30.73 -35.39
CA GLN A 192 -31.16 29.44 -34.72
C GLN A 192 -31.16 28.26 -35.71
N ARG A 193 -30.69 27.08 -35.24
CA ARG A 193 -30.88 25.72 -35.80
C ARG A 193 -30.15 25.49 -37.14
N GLU A 194 -29.73 24.27 -37.52
CA GLU A 194 -30.12 22.89 -37.18
C GLU A 194 -28.88 22.10 -36.68
N SER A 195 -28.91 21.36 -35.57
CA SER A 195 -29.38 19.96 -35.42
C SER A 195 -28.90 18.97 -36.48
N ASP A 196 -27.77 18.31 -36.22
CA ASP A 196 -27.55 16.91 -36.58
C ASP A 196 -26.86 16.19 -35.42
N ALA A 197 -27.24 14.94 -35.16
CA ALA A 197 -26.82 14.18 -34.01
C ALA A 197 -25.84 13.07 -34.42
N ASP A 198 -24.73 12.96 -33.69
CA ASP A 198 -23.97 11.71 -33.60
C ASP A 198 -23.42 11.59 -32.18
N GLU A 199 -24.27 11.07 -31.29
CA GLU A 199 -23.95 10.79 -29.89
C GLU A 199 -23.05 9.54 -29.82
N ALA A 200 -21.75 9.75 -30.03
CA ALA A 200 -20.77 8.69 -29.93
C ALA A 200 -20.82 8.09 -28.50
N PRO A 201 -21.10 6.79 -28.33
CA PRO A 201 -21.28 6.22 -27.01
C PRO A 201 -19.96 6.29 -26.24
N GLU A 202 -19.99 6.91 -25.06
CA GLU A 202 -18.88 6.84 -24.11
C GLU A 202 -18.53 5.37 -23.89
N ARG A 203 -17.33 4.98 -24.35
CA ARG A 203 -16.83 3.64 -24.05
C ARG A 203 -16.53 3.61 -22.57
N PRO A 204 -17.21 2.79 -21.75
CA PRO A 204 -16.90 2.73 -20.34
C PRO A 204 -15.46 2.26 -20.19
N SER A 205 -14.65 3.07 -19.52
CA SER A 205 -13.28 2.72 -19.13
C SER A 205 -13.29 1.32 -18.49
N PRO A 206 -12.36 0.42 -18.84
CA PRO A 206 -12.38 -0.94 -18.34
C PRO A 206 -12.10 -0.91 -16.83
N ILE A 207 -13.18 -0.95 -16.03
CA ILE A 207 -13.12 -1.09 -14.57
C ILE A 207 -12.32 -2.35 -14.28
N ARG A 208 -11.06 -2.17 -13.87
CA ARG A 208 -10.21 -3.26 -13.41
C ARG A 208 -10.75 -3.70 -12.06
N LYS A 209 -11.70 -4.64 -12.07
CA LYS A 209 -12.38 -5.13 -10.86
C LYS A 209 -11.34 -5.66 -9.86
N THR A 210 -11.03 -4.85 -8.84
CA THR A 210 -10.00 -5.16 -7.85
C THR A 210 -10.41 -6.22 -6.83
N ARG A 211 -11.67 -6.69 -6.91
CA ARG A 211 -12.18 -7.93 -6.32
C ARG A 211 -12.58 -8.87 -7.45
N ARG A 212 -12.25 -10.17 -7.31
CA ARG A 212 -12.56 -11.21 -8.30
C ARG A 212 -14.07 -11.45 -8.44
N TYR A 213 -14.81 -11.18 -7.36
CA TYR A 213 -16.26 -11.32 -7.26
C TYR A 213 -16.90 -9.97 -6.87
N PRO A 214 -18.14 -9.69 -7.32
CA PRO A 214 -18.80 -8.40 -7.11
C PRO A 214 -19.44 -8.24 -5.73
N ASP A 215 -19.47 -9.30 -4.91
CA ASP A 215 -20.17 -9.29 -3.63
C ASP A 215 -19.55 -8.29 -2.63
N PRO A 216 -20.38 -7.68 -1.76
CA PRO A 216 -19.87 -6.80 -0.71
C PRO A 216 -19.09 -7.60 0.36
N PRO A 217 -18.07 -7.00 0.99
CA PRO A 217 -17.37 -7.62 2.11
C PRO A 217 -18.27 -7.61 3.36
N VAL A 218 -18.11 -8.64 4.19
CA VAL A 218 -18.68 -8.70 5.54
C VAL A 218 -17.89 -7.75 6.43
N VAL A 219 -18.61 -6.83 7.09
CA VAL A 219 -18.06 -5.78 7.95
C VAL A 219 -18.84 -5.73 9.27
N PHE A 220 -18.20 -5.20 10.31
CA PHE A 220 -18.75 -5.00 11.64
C PHE A 220 -18.66 -3.50 11.98
N PRO A 221 -19.61 -2.68 11.47
CA PRO A 221 -19.53 -1.22 11.57
C PRO A 221 -19.95 -0.67 12.93
N ASP A 222 -20.57 -1.49 13.79
CA ASP A 222 -21.15 -1.08 15.08
C ASP A 222 -20.06 -0.88 16.16
N VAL A 223 -19.30 0.21 16.03
CA VAL A 223 -18.17 0.54 16.91
C VAL A 223 -18.06 2.05 17.16
N ASP A 224 -18.19 2.47 18.41
CA ASP A 224 -17.95 3.86 18.81
C ASP A 224 -16.46 4.09 19.14
N GLY A 225 -15.68 4.30 18.08
CA GLY A 225 -14.27 4.65 18.21
C GLY A 225 -14.01 5.98 18.91
N VAL A 226 -14.96 6.94 18.84
CA VAL A 226 -14.82 8.26 19.47
C VAL A 226 -14.98 8.16 20.99
N ALA A 227 -15.97 7.40 21.46
CA ALA A 227 -16.11 7.09 22.89
C ALA A 227 -14.91 6.29 23.41
N ALA A 228 -14.48 5.25 22.68
CA ALA A 228 -13.32 4.45 23.06
C ALA A 228 -12.03 5.29 23.17
N LEU A 229 -11.82 6.26 22.27
CA LEU A 229 -10.66 7.15 22.33
C LEU A 229 -10.73 8.16 23.47
N LYS A 230 -11.92 8.66 23.82
CA LYS A 230 -12.11 9.52 25.00
C LYS A 230 -11.83 8.76 26.29
N GLU A 231 -12.35 7.54 26.43
CA GLU A 231 -12.07 6.67 27.57
C GLU A 231 -10.57 6.37 27.69
N LEU A 232 -9.88 6.16 26.56
CA LEU A 232 -8.43 5.96 26.50
C LEU A 232 -7.65 7.23 26.92
N GLN A 233 -8.07 8.41 26.47
CA GLN A 233 -7.51 9.70 26.88
C GLN A 233 -7.69 9.96 28.38
N GLU A 234 -8.86 9.68 28.94
CA GLU A 234 -9.14 9.84 30.37
C GLU A 234 -8.33 8.84 31.22
N THR A 235 -8.31 7.57 30.82
CA THR A 235 -7.59 6.49 31.52
C THR A 235 -6.08 6.72 31.59
N LEU A 236 -5.50 7.37 30.57
CA LEU A 236 -4.05 7.51 30.41
C LEU A 236 -3.52 8.94 30.61
N LYS A 237 -4.40 9.88 30.98
CA LYS A 237 -4.10 11.32 31.07
C LYS A 237 -2.83 11.66 31.86
N ASP A 238 -2.67 11.05 33.03
CA ASP A 238 -1.54 11.31 33.94
C ASP A 238 -0.36 10.34 33.73
N VAL A 239 -0.44 9.47 32.72
CA VAL A 239 0.55 8.42 32.38
C VAL A 239 1.32 8.77 31.10
N LEU A 240 0.67 9.44 30.15
CA LEU A 240 1.25 9.77 28.84
C LEU A 240 1.98 11.11 28.85
N ASN A 241 3.08 11.17 28.12
CA ASN A 241 3.82 12.41 27.90
C ASN A 241 3.11 13.36 26.89
N ASP A 242 3.55 14.62 26.79
CA ASP A 242 2.91 15.63 25.93
C ASP A 242 2.82 15.23 24.45
N THR A 243 3.80 14.47 23.92
CA THR A 243 3.80 13.97 22.55
C THR A 243 2.75 12.87 22.37
N GLU A 244 2.70 11.91 23.29
CA GLU A 244 1.71 10.83 23.31
C GLU A 244 0.28 11.36 23.47
N GLN A 245 0.07 12.36 24.35
CA GLN A 245 -1.22 13.05 24.48
C GLN A 245 -1.59 13.81 23.20
N THR A 246 -0.62 14.38 22.49
CA THR A 246 -0.86 15.04 21.19
C THR A 246 -1.27 14.02 20.13
N ALA A 247 -0.60 12.86 20.08
CA ALA A 247 -0.96 11.78 19.17
C ALA A 247 -2.41 11.26 19.41
N LEU A 248 -2.86 11.13 20.67
CA LEU A 248 -4.26 10.82 20.98
C LEU A 248 -5.25 11.93 20.56
N ARG A 249 -4.85 13.20 20.61
CA ARG A 249 -5.71 14.32 20.15
C ARG A 249 -5.87 14.31 18.63
N GLU A 250 -4.78 14.09 17.90
CA GLU A 250 -4.78 14.00 16.43
C GLU A 250 -5.59 12.78 15.94
N LEU A 251 -5.51 11.64 16.63
CA LEU A 251 -6.40 10.49 16.37
C LEU A 251 -7.89 10.84 16.57
N ASN A 252 -8.21 11.66 17.58
CA ASN A 252 -9.59 12.07 17.86
C ASN A 252 -10.10 13.08 16.83
N GLU A 253 -9.25 13.99 16.36
CA GLU A 253 -9.58 14.86 15.23
C GLU A 253 -9.86 14.03 13.97
N TYR A 254 -9.02 13.04 13.65
CA TYR A 254 -9.22 12.14 12.50
C TYR A 254 -10.52 11.33 12.56
N LEU A 255 -10.93 10.85 13.74
CA LEU A 255 -12.21 10.16 13.91
C LEU A 255 -13.42 11.09 13.75
N LEU A 256 -13.28 12.39 14.04
CA LEU A 256 -14.36 13.38 13.98
C LEU A 256 -14.48 14.07 12.61
N THR A 257 -13.42 14.08 11.79
CA THR A 257 -13.48 14.55 10.39
C THR A 257 -13.85 13.42 9.44
N GLU A 258 -14.32 13.74 8.23
CA GLU A 258 -14.54 12.73 7.19
C GLU A 258 -13.21 12.11 6.71
N ASN A 259 -12.22 12.97 6.43
CA ASN A 259 -10.87 12.61 5.99
C ASN A 259 -9.81 13.33 6.86
N GLY A 260 -8.60 12.79 6.93
CA GLY A 260 -7.50 13.35 7.73
C GLY A 260 -6.30 12.44 7.97
N ALA A 261 -6.25 11.23 7.41
CA ALA A 261 -5.21 10.23 7.70
C ALA A 261 -3.79 10.70 7.34
N TRP A 262 -3.66 11.70 6.44
CA TRP A 262 -2.41 12.36 6.09
C TRP A 262 -1.75 13.11 7.27
N ALA A 263 -2.52 13.47 8.31
CA ALA A 263 -2.02 14.13 9.51
C ALA A 263 -1.47 13.13 10.55
N LEU A 264 -1.85 11.85 10.45
CA LEU A 264 -1.35 10.79 11.32
C LEU A 264 0.02 10.30 10.84
N GLY A 265 0.88 9.89 11.78
CA GLY A 265 2.25 9.50 11.45
C GLY A 265 2.93 8.59 12.46
N ALA A 266 4.27 8.65 12.48
CA ALA A 266 5.10 7.91 13.41
C ALA A 266 4.71 8.10 14.90
N PRO A 267 4.35 9.30 15.40
CA PRO A 267 3.96 9.48 16.81
C PRO A 267 2.76 8.60 17.22
N GLN A 268 1.78 8.43 16.32
CA GLN A 268 0.65 7.54 16.54
C GLN A 268 1.08 6.07 16.53
N LEU A 269 1.92 5.64 15.58
CA LEU A 269 2.40 4.26 15.51
C LEU A 269 3.29 3.87 16.69
N GLU A 270 4.15 4.78 17.16
CA GLU A 270 4.98 4.62 18.36
C GLU A 270 4.11 4.49 19.61
N LEU A 271 3.11 5.38 19.77
CA LEU A 271 2.14 5.29 20.85
C LEU A 271 1.36 3.97 20.79
N MET A 272 0.86 3.57 19.62
CA MET A 272 0.13 2.31 19.45
C MET A 272 0.98 1.09 19.80
N GLY A 273 2.25 1.08 19.38
CA GLY A 273 3.21 0.06 19.79
C GLY A 273 3.37 -0.02 21.31
N LYS A 274 3.47 1.12 21.99
CA LYS A 274 3.48 1.19 23.47
C LYS A 274 2.17 0.65 24.06
N LEU A 275 1.01 1.13 23.60
CA LEU A 275 -0.31 0.71 24.09
C LEU A 275 -0.54 -0.81 23.95
N PHE A 276 0.01 -1.44 22.91
CA PHE A 276 -0.08 -2.89 22.68
C PHE A 276 0.93 -3.75 23.46
N THR A 277 2.06 -3.19 23.90
CA THR A 277 3.19 -3.98 24.44
C THR A 277 3.59 -3.66 25.88
N ASP A 278 3.31 -2.45 26.35
CA ASP A 278 3.70 -1.99 27.69
C ASP A 278 2.74 -2.55 28.76
N LYS A 279 3.20 -3.61 29.42
CA LYS A 279 2.47 -4.31 30.50
C LYS A 279 2.28 -3.48 31.77
N SER A 280 2.88 -2.29 31.87
CA SER A 280 2.61 -1.35 32.98
C SER A 280 1.33 -0.55 32.79
N LEU A 281 0.80 -0.49 31.55
CA LEU A 281 -0.43 0.23 31.23
C LEU A 281 -1.69 -0.58 31.63
N PRO A 282 -2.84 0.10 31.83
CA PRO A 282 -4.11 -0.55 32.08
C PRO A 282 -4.49 -1.57 31.01
N LYS A 283 -5.00 -2.74 31.42
CA LYS A 283 -5.42 -3.83 30.52
C LYS A 283 -6.57 -3.45 29.56
N SER A 284 -7.26 -2.34 29.80
CA SER A 284 -8.25 -1.77 28.88
C SER A 284 -7.63 -1.05 27.69
N ALA A 285 -6.35 -0.65 27.74
CA ALA A 285 -5.72 0.16 26.71
C ALA A 285 -5.68 -0.52 25.31
N PRO A 286 -5.30 -1.81 25.17
CA PRO A 286 -5.37 -2.50 23.88
C PRO A 286 -6.80 -2.66 23.38
N VAL A 287 -7.76 -2.96 24.27
CA VAL A 287 -9.19 -3.11 23.95
C VAL A 287 -9.76 -1.81 23.38
N LEU A 288 -9.49 -0.68 24.02
CA LEU A 288 -9.91 0.64 23.55
C LEU A 288 -9.23 1.02 22.24
N LEU A 289 -7.92 0.76 22.10
CA LEU A 289 -7.20 1.01 20.86
C LEU A 289 -7.72 0.15 19.70
N LEU A 290 -8.09 -1.11 19.92
CA LEU A 290 -8.68 -1.97 18.88
C LEU A 290 -10.05 -1.44 18.42
N ARG A 291 -10.87 -0.89 19.33
CA ARG A 291 -12.14 -0.22 18.96
C ARG A 291 -11.89 1.05 18.13
N VAL A 292 -10.88 1.84 18.50
CA VAL A 292 -10.42 3.01 17.70
C VAL A 292 -10.00 2.57 16.30
N LEU A 293 -9.15 1.56 16.19
CA LEU A 293 -8.71 1.01 14.90
C LEU A 293 -9.87 0.46 14.07
N GLN A 294 -10.85 -0.19 14.69
CA GLN A 294 -12.04 -0.71 14.01
C GLN A 294 -12.87 0.39 13.36
N ALA A 295 -13.00 1.55 14.03
CA ALA A 295 -13.66 2.73 13.48
C ALA A 295 -12.82 3.38 12.37
N MET A 296 -11.49 3.49 12.57
CA MET A 296 -10.57 3.99 11.54
C MET A 296 -10.63 3.14 10.26
N ALA A 297 -10.72 1.82 10.38
CA ALA A 297 -10.75 0.88 9.25
C ALA A 297 -11.92 1.05 8.28
N LEU A 298 -12.98 1.75 8.69
CA LEU A 298 -14.16 2.06 7.87
C LEU A 298 -13.99 3.34 7.03
N LYS A 299 -12.94 4.14 7.29
CA LYS A 299 -12.66 5.40 6.59
C LYS A 299 -11.88 5.13 5.30
N GLU A 300 -12.27 5.75 4.19
CA GLU A 300 -11.67 5.51 2.87
C GLU A 300 -10.16 5.82 2.82
N ASP A 301 -9.72 6.84 3.55
CA ASP A 301 -8.35 7.33 3.57
C ASP A 301 -7.41 6.60 4.55
N VAL A 302 -7.90 5.62 5.32
CA VAL A 302 -7.14 4.92 6.37
C VAL A 302 -5.84 4.28 5.85
N ILE A 303 -5.80 3.93 4.56
CA ILE A 303 -4.60 3.41 3.89
C ILE A 303 -3.39 4.37 3.96
N LEU A 304 -3.62 5.69 4.02
CA LEU A 304 -2.55 6.68 4.16
C LEU A 304 -1.83 6.57 5.51
N PHE A 305 -2.53 6.08 6.54
CA PHE A 305 -1.95 5.76 7.84
C PHE A 305 -1.32 4.37 7.85
N LEU A 306 -2.05 3.34 7.37
CA LEU A 306 -1.55 1.95 7.32
C LEU A 306 -0.26 1.78 6.50
N HIS A 307 -0.07 2.59 5.45
CA HIS A 307 1.16 2.61 4.67
C HIS A 307 2.38 3.15 5.42
N GLN A 308 2.21 3.73 6.61
CA GLN A 308 3.31 4.19 7.45
C GLN A 308 3.81 3.11 8.41
N ASP A 309 3.00 2.08 8.72
CA ASP A 309 3.38 0.92 9.55
C ASP A 309 4.25 -0.10 8.79
N ARG A 310 5.26 0.40 8.07
CA ARG A 310 6.24 -0.37 7.28
C ARG A 310 7.57 -0.61 8.01
N GLN A 311 7.75 -0.04 9.20
CA GLN A 311 8.99 -0.15 9.98
C GLN A 311 8.72 -0.84 11.33
N SER A 312 7.69 -0.38 12.03
CA SER A 312 7.24 -0.93 13.31
C SER A 312 6.43 -2.21 13.19
N HIS A 313 5.63 -2.33 12.12
CA HIS A 313 4.60 -3.36 11.93
C HIS A 313 3.68 -3.53 13.16
N CYS A 314 3.51 -2.49 13.99
CA CYS A 314 3.00 -2.64 15.36
C CYS A 314 1.58 -3.21 15.41
N ILE A 315 0.75 -2.92 14.40
CA ILE A 315 -0.60 -3.47 14.27
C ILE A 315 -0.50 -4.97 13.97
N MET A 316 0.32 -5.36 12.99
CA MET A 316 0.44 -6.75 12.54
C MET A 316 1.23 -7.63 13.53
N SER A 317 2.26 -7.10 14.19
CA SER A 317 2.97 -7.76 15.30
C SER A 317 2.08 -8.03 16.50
N TYR A 318 1.09 -7.17 16.77
CA TYR A 318 0.08 -7.44 17.78
C TYR A 318 -0.92 -8.53 17.33
N ILE A 319 -1.43 -8.44 16.10
CA ILE A 319 -2.36 -9.43 15.52
C ILE A 319 -1.68 -10.82 15.35
N TYR A 320 -0.37 -10.88 15.09
CA TYR A 320 0.41 -12.12 15.03
C TYR A 320 0.28 -12.97 16.31
N ARG A 321 0.01 -12.33 17.46
CA ARG A 321 -0.11 -12.94 18.79
C ARG A 321 -1.54 -13.38 19.13
N ILE A 322 -2.44 -13.49 18.15
CA ILE A 322 -3.89 -13.75 18.29
C ILE A 322 -4.24 -14.90 19.26
N GLU A 323 -3.44 -15.96 19.33
CA GLU A 323 -3.70 -17.09 20.24
C GLU A 323 -3.46 -16.75 21.72
N THR A 324 -2.71 -15.69 22.00
CA THR A 324 -2.23 -15.33 23.35
C THR A 324 -2.87 -14.07 23.93
N ILE A 325 -3.49 -13.23 23.09
CA ILE A 325 -4.28 -12.08 23.54
C ILE A 325 -5.62 -12.54 24.11
N SER A 326 -6.27 -11.68 24.89
CA SER A 326 -7.50 -12.02 25.62
C SER A 326 -8.70 -12.27 24.71
N ALA A 327 -9.74 -12.85 25.31
CA ALA A 327 -10.98 -13.19 24.62
C ALA A 327 -11.66 -11.99 23.95
N GLU A 328 -11.64 -10.80 24.58
CA GLU A 328 -12.21 -9.58 24.01
C GLU A 328 -11.33 -9.02 22.88
N GLU A 329 -10.01 -9.01 23.06
CA GLU A 329 -9.07 -8.53 22.04
C GLU A 329 -9.14 -9.39 20.76
N GLN A 330 -9.27 -10.72 20.88
CA GLN A 330 -9.50 -11.61 19.74
C GLN A 330 -10.76 -11.24 18.93
N ASP A 331 -11.85 -10.92 19.63
CA ASP A 331 -13.13 -10.56 19.00
C ASP A 331 -13.01 -9.24 18.22
N LEU A 332 -12.35 -8.26 18.83
CA LEU A 332 -12.11 -6.95 18.23
C LEU A 332 -11.11 -7.00 17.06
N VAL A 333 -10.10 -7.88 17.11
CA VAL A 333 -9.14 -8.08 16.02
C VAL A 333 -9.81 -8.67 14.77
N LEU A 334 -10.70 -9.65 14.91
CA LEU A 334 -11.40 -10.21 13.74
C LEU A 334 -12.35 -9.20 13.10
N ALA A 335 -13.07 -8.42 13.91
CA ALA A 335 -13.90 -7.33 13.40
C ALA A 335 -13.06 -6.24 12.72
N LEU A 336 -11.88 -5.90 13.26
CA LEU A 336 -10.91 -4.99 12.61
C LEU A 336 -10.49 -5.51 11.24
N LEU A 337 -10.09 -6.78 11.13
CA LEU A 337 -9.67 -7.38 9.86
C LEU A 337 -10.83 -7.39 8.84
N CYS A 338 -12.05 -7.71 9.26
CA CYS A 338 -13.24 -7.58 8.40
C CYS A 338 -13.50 -6.14 7.95
N ASN A 339 -13.41 -5.15 8.84
CA ASN A 339 -13.59 -3.74 8.48
C ASN A 339 -12.51 -3.27 7.51
N LEU A 340 -11.27 -3.72 7.66
CA LEU A 340 -10.18 -3.43 6.71
C LEU A 340 -10.41 -4.03 5.31
N CYS A 341 -11.28 -5.03 5.14
CA CYS A 341 -11.71 -5.52 3.84
C CYS A 341 -12.73 -4.61 3.12
N SER A 342 -13.32 -3.62 3.81
CA SER A 342 -14.32 -2.68 3.27
C SER A 342 -13.81 -1.90 2.06
N ASN A 343 -12.61 -1.33 2.19
CA ASN A 343 -11.93 -0.56 1.16
C ASN A 343 -10.89 -1.42 0.45
N THR A 344 -10.75 -1.21 -0.86
CA THR A 344 -9.85 -2.01 -1.71
C THR A 344 -8.40 -1.93 -1.23
N SER A 345 -7.90 -0.73 -0.95
CA SER A 345 -6.48 -0.50 -0.66
C SER A 345 -6.05 -0.98 0.73
N SER A 346 -6.93 -0.88 1.73
CA SER A 346 -6.70 -1.49 3.06
C SER A 346 -6.76 -3.02 2.99
N PHE A 347 -7.60 -3.58 2.12
CA PHE A 347 -7.64 -5.02 1.89
C PHE A 347 -6.36 -5.50 1.17
N ASP A 348 -5.85 -4.76 0.19
CA ASP A 348 -4.56 -5.06 -0.44
C ASP A 348 -3.37 -4.93 0.56
N TRP A 349 -3.49 -4.05 1.56
CA TRP A 349 -2.52 -3.97 2.68
C TRP A 349 -2.58 -5.18 3.62
N LEU A 350 -3.76 -5.76 3.88
CA LEU A 350 -3.88 -7.03 4.63
C LEU A 350 -3.19 -8.19 3.90
N LEU A 351 -3.28 -8.24 2.58
CA LEU A 351 -2.70 -9.29 1.75
C LEU A 351 -1.25 -9.00 1.32
N TYR A 352 -0.61 -7.97 1.88
CA TYR A 352 0.73 -7.56 1.49
C TYR A 352 1.78 -8.61 1.90
N ILE A 353 2.57 -9.07 0.93
CA ILE A 353 3.51 -10.20 1.07
C ILE A 353 4.96 -9.80 1.37
N SER A 354 5.27 -8.50 1.44
CA SER A 354 6.63 -8.06 1.79
C SER A 354 7.04 -8.60 3.16
N GLU A 355 8.18 -9.27 3.20
CA GLU A 355 8.65 -9.96 4.39
C GLU A 355 9.20 -8.99 5.44
N TRP A 356 8.81 -9.26 6.68
CA TRP A 356 9.35 -8.69 7.91
C TRP A 356 9.54 -9.83 8.94
N THR A 357 10.02 -9.53 10.14
CA THR A 357 10.32 -10.57 11.14
C THR A 357 9.61 -10.32 12.46
N GLU A 358 8.91 -11.32 12.97
CA GLU A 358 8.33 -11.34 14.33
C GLU A 358 8.92 -12.53 15.10
N ASP A 359 9.39 -12.30 16.33
CA ASP A 359 10.03 -13.31 17.18
C ASP A 359 11.12 -14.15 16.45
N GLY A 360 11.84 -13.52 15.51
CA GLY A 360 12.89 -14.14 14.70
C GLY A 360 12.40 -15.02 13.55
N GLN A 361 11.08 -15.12 13.32
CA GLN A 361 10.47 -15.86 12.21
C GLN A 361 10.10 -14.92 11.05
N PRO A 362 10.28 -15.36 9.77
CA PRO A 362 9.83 -14.58 8.62
C PRO A 362 8.29 -14.50 8.61
N CYS A 363 7.77 -13.29 8.47
CA CYS A 363 6.35 -12.95 8.54
C CYS A 363 5.96 -11.98 7.41
N ASN A 364 4.67 -11.87 7.11
CA ASN A 364 4.10 -10.80 6.29
C ASN A 364 2.62 -10.61 6.66
N ASN A 365 2.00 -9.53 6.20
CA ASN A 365 0.63 -9.17 6.57
C ASN A 365 -0.38 -10.25 6.15
N SER A 366 -0.17 -10.87 4.98
CA SER A 366 -1.01 -11.95 4.47
C SER A 366 -1.02 -13.14 5.44
N ARG A 367 0.16 -13.60 5.89
CA ARG A 367 0.30 -14.70 6.86
C ARG A 367 -0.34 -14.37 8.21
N VAL A 368 -0.21 -13.13 8.69
CA VAL A 368 -0.89 -12.67 9.93
C VAL A 368 -2.41 -12.70 9.78
N THR A 369 -2.93 -12.21 8.65
CA THR A 369 -4.37 -12.17 8.37
C THR A 369 -4.96 -13.58 8.26
N VAL A 370 -4.27 -14.49 7.56
CA VAL A 370 -4.63 -15.91 7.45
C VAL A 370 -4.63 -16.60 8.81
N ARG A 371 -3.57 -16.41 9.60
CA ARG A 371 -3.44 -16.95 10.96
C ARG A 371 -4.61 -16.52 11.86
N ALA A 372 -4.97 -15.23 11.85
CA ALA A 372 -6.10 -14.73 12.60
C ALA A 372 -7.44 -15.35 12.16
N ALA A 373 -7.68 -15.47 10.85
CA ALA A 373 -8.88 -16.11 10.31
C ALA A 373 -8.96 -17.60 10.68
N VAL A 374 -7.86 -18.34 10.60
CA VAL A 374 -7.80 -19.76 10.97
C VAL A 374 -8.04 -19.95 12.47
N HIS A 375 -7.39 -19.15 13.32
CA HIS A 375 -7.58 -19.23 14.78
C HIS A 375 -9.01 -18.90 15.19
N GLY A 376 -9.56 -17.79 14.67
CA GLY A 376 -10.91 -17.36 15.03
C GLY A 376 -12.01 -18.33 14.62
N LEU A 377 -11.84 -19.04 13.49
CA LEU A 377 -12.82 -20.06 13.05
C LEU A 377 -12.73 -21.35 13.88
N ARG A 378 -11.53 -21.68 14.38
CA ARG A 378 -11.26 -22.91 15.14
C ARG A 378 -11.45 -22.76 16.65
N CYS A 379 -11.62 -21.55 17.16
CA CYS A 379 -11.91 -21.33 18.58
C CYS A 379 -13.37 -21.73 18.91
N ASP A 380 -13.60 -22.30 20.10
CA ASP A 380 -14.93 -22.73 20.55
C ASP A 380 -15.73 -21.56 21.16
N ARG A 381 -15.94 -20.51 20.35
CA ARG A 381 -16.59 -19.25 20.76
C ARG A 381 -17.46 -18.69 19.61
N PRO A 382 -18.80 -18.84 19.66
CA PRO A 382 -19.70 -18.51 18.56
C PRO A 382 -19.54 -17.08 17.98
N GLU A 383 -19.39 -16.06 18.82
CA GLU A 383 -19.23 -14.66 18.36
C GLU A 383 -17.94 -14.41 17.58
N VAL A 384 -16.87 -15.12 17.94
CA VAL A 384 -15.56 -15.02 17.29
C VAL A 384 -15.56 -15.83 16.00
N GLN A 385 -16.17 -17.03 16.02
CA GLN A 385 -16.41 -17.84 14.84
C GLN A 385 -17.28 -17.11 13.80
N LYS A 386 -18.31 -16.37 14.22
CA LYS A 386 -19.13 -15.52 13.33
C LYS A 386 -18.26 -14.50 12.58
N LYS A 387 -17.39 -13.78 13.28
CA LYS A 387 -16.48 -12.80 12.67
C LYS A 387 -15.47 -13.48 11.74
N SER A 388 -14.91 -14.61 12.15
CA SER A 388 -13.97 -15.37 11.33
C SER A 388 -14.61 -15.99 10.08
N ALA A 389 -15.86 -16.44 10.14
CA ALA A 389 -16.62 -16.89 8.96
C ALA A 389 -16.78 -15.73 7.95
N GLY A 390 -17.07 -14.52 8.43
CA GLY A 390 -17.06 -13.30 7.62
C GLY A 390 -15.69 -13.00 7.02
N LEU A 391 -14.60 -13.17 7.78
CA LEU A 391 -13.24 -12.97 7.29
C LEU A 391 -12.83 -14.01 6.22
N MET A 392 -13.21 -15.28 6.39
CA MET A 392 -13.02 -16.34 5.38
C MET A 392 -13.72 -15.98 4.06
N TYR A 393 -14.96 -15.50 4.14
CA TYR A 393 -15.71 -15.02 2.97
C TYR A 393 -15.02 -13.81 2.32
N ASN A 394 -14.55 -12.85 3.11
CA ASN A 394 -13.83 -11.68 2.61
C ASN A 394 -12.55 -12.07 1.88
N LEU A 395 -11.70 -12.90 2.49
CA LEU A 395 -10.46 -13.40 1.87
C LEU A 395 -10.74 -14.05 0.51
N ALA A 396 -11.84 -14.80 0.39
CA ALA A 396 -12.27 -15.40 -0.86
C ALA A 396 -12.75 -14.40 -1.95
N LEU A 397 -12.92 -13.11 -1.66
CA LEU A 397 -13.19 -12.06 -2.66
C LEU A 397 -11.94 -11.70 -3.51
N LYS A 398 -10.74 -12.08 -3.05
CA LYS A 398 -9.46 -11.83 -3.69
C LYS A 398 -8.89 -13.11 -4.31
N GLU A 399 -7.88 -12.95 -5.16
CA GLU A 399 -7.04 -14.05 -5.61
C GLU A 399 -5.96 -14.29 -4.55
N LEU A 400 -5.90 -15.52 -4.03
CA LEU A 400 -4.98 -15.95 -2.99
C LEU A 400 -3.97 -16.95 -3.58
N PHE A 401 -2.87 -17.17 -2.87
CA PHE A 401 -1.96 -18.27 -3.20
C PHE A 401 -2.61 -19.63 -2.89
N ASP A 402 -2.15 -20.66 -3.61
CA ASP A 402 -2.65 -22.04 -3.55
C ASP A 402 -2.48 -22.69 -2.17
N ASP A 403 -1.35 -22.42 -1.50
CA ASP A 403 -1.06 -22.84 -0.13
C ASP A 403 -2.01 -22.18 0.88
N VAL A 404 -2.24 -20.86 0.75
CA VAL A 404 -3.18 -20.11 1.58
C VAL A 404 -4.62 -20.61 1.40
N ALA A 405 -5.05 -20.86 0.16
CA ALA A 405 -6.38 -21.41 -0.11
C ALA A 405 -6.57 -22.81 0.52
N THR A 406 -5.52 -23.62 0.54
CA THR A 406 -5.48 -24.95 1.15
C THR A 406 -5.53 -24.90 2.69
N GLU A 407 -4.79 -23.97 3.31
CA GLU A 407 -4.84 -23.72 4.76
C GLU A 407 -6.23 -23.25 5.22
N LEU A 408 -6.78 -22.22 4.57
CA LEU A 408 -8.11 -21.69 4.87
C LEU A 408 -9.21 -22.75 4.66
N SER A 409 -9.11 -23.55 3.60
CA SER A 409 -10.05 -24.66 3.33
C SER A 409 -10.02 -25.72 4.44
N THR A 410 -8.85 -26.03 4.99
CA THR A 410 -8.72 -26.99 6.10
C THR A 410 -9.47 -26.50 7.35
N ALA A 411 -9.35 -25.19 7.68
CA ALA A 411 -10.09 -24.59 8.78
C ALA A 411 -11.61 -24.57 8.52
N VAL A 412 -12.02 -24.21 7.30
CA VAL A 412 -13.44 -24.22 6.88
C VAL A 412 -14.04 -25.62 7.00
N LEU A 413 -13.37 -26.67 6.52
CA LEU A 413 -13.89 -28.04 6.59
C LEU A 413 -14.04 -28.55 8.02
N GLN A 414 -13.12 -28.19 8.92
CA GLN A 414 -13.25 -28.48 10.35
C GLN A 414 -14.47 -27.78 10.96
N TYR A 415 -14.66 -26.49 10.67
CA TYR A 415 -15.80 -25.71 11.16
C TYR A 415 -17.15 -26.23 10.64
N LEU A 416 -17.20 -26.66 9.36
CA LEU A 416 -18.39 -27.24 8.74
C LEU A 416 -18.87 -28.52 9.43
N HIS A 417 -18.08 -29.22 10.27
CA HIS A 417 -18.59 -30.36 11.04
C HIS A 417 -19.60 -29.97 12.12
N GLY A 418 -19.53 -28.74 12.66
CA GLY A 418 -20.48 -28.24 13.65
C GLY A 418 -21.91 -28.06 13.12
N ASP A 419 -22.84 -27.75 14.03
CA ASP A 419 -24.10 -27.08 13.63
C ASP A 419 -23.85 -25.58 13.61
N ILE A 420 -24.11 -24.96 12.47
CA ILE A 420 -23.79 -23.57 12.19
C ILE A 420 -25.02 -22.87 11.61
N ALA A 421 -25.22 -21.62 12.00
CA ALA A 421 -26.32 -20.81 11.50
C ALA A 421 -26.16 -20.50 9.99
N GLU A 422 -27.28 -20.17 9.34
CA GLU A 422 -27.38 -20.08 7.88
C GLU A 422 -26.41 -19.07 7.26
N GLU A 423 -26.21 -17.92 7.92
CA GLU A 423 -25.33 -16.86 7.46
C GLU A 423 -23.86 -17.34 7.42
N GLN A 424 -23.42 -18.01 8.48
CA GLN A 424 -22.06 -18.55 8.58
C GLN A 424 -21.87 -19.70 7.58
N ALA A 425 -22.87 -20.56 7.41
CA ALA A 425 -22.86 -21.62 6.39
C ALA A 425 -22.70 -21.02 4.99
N PHE A 426 -23.49 -20.00 4.63
CA PHE A 426 -23.35 -19.29 3.36
C PHE A 426 -21.93 -18.71 3.19
N TYR A 427 -21.39 -18.05 4.22
CA TYR A 427 -20.05 -17.47 4.17
C TYR A 427 -18.96 -18.52 3.93
N VAL A 428 -18.90 -19.58 4.74
CA VAL A 428 -17.80 -20.55 4.63
C VAL A 428 -17.95 -21.51 3.45
N LEU A 429 -19.17 -21.85 3.02
CA LEU A 429 -19.40 -22.61 1.79
C LEU A 429 -19.04 -21.78 0.55
N THR A 430 -19.38 -20.48 0.52
CA THR A 430 -18.97 -19.60 -0.57
C THR A 430 -17.45 -19.43 -0.62
N ALA A 431 -16.79 -19.34 0.55
CA ALA A 431 -15.33 -19.31 0.62
C ALA A 431 -14.72 -20.61 0.05
N LEU A 432 -15.20 -21.78 0.49
CA LEU A 432 -14.76 -23.09 0.00
C LEU A 432 -14.94 -23.25 -1.52
N LEU A 433 -16.09 -22.84 -2.06
CA LEU A 433 -16.39 -22.84 -3.50
C LEU A 433 -15.41 -21.98 -4.32
N ARG A 434 -14.86 -20.92 -3.72
CA ARG A 434 -13.87 -20.03 -4.34
C ARG A 434 -12.45 -20.53 -4.16
N PHE A 435 -12.12 -21.14 -3.02
CA PHE A 435 -10.84 -21.83 -2.81
C PHE A 435 -10.69 -23.02 -3.78
N LEU A 436 -11.77 -23.73 -4.11
CA LEU A 436 -11.86 -24.70 -5.21
C LEU A 436 -11.56 -24.12 -6.62
N GLN A 437 -11.54 -22.80 -6.79
CA GLN A 437 -11.20 -22.09 -8.04
C GLN A 437 -9.81 -21.44 -7.98
N ILE A 438 -9.05 -21.75 -6.92
CA ILE A 438 -7.66 -21.35 -6.70
C ILE A 438 -6.81 -22.61 -6.68
N SER A 439 -7.12 -23.55 -5.78
CA SER A 439 -6.47 -24.86 -5.69
C SER A 439 -7.35 -25.94 -6.31
N TYR A 440 -6.95 -26.43 -7.48
CA TYR A 440 -7.72 -27.39 -8.28
C TYR A 440 -7.48 -28.86 -7.91
N ASN A 441 -6.47 -29.14 -7.08
CA ASN A 441 -6.07 -30.50 -6.69
C ASN A 441 -6.26 -30.72 -5.18
N ASP A 442 -5.67 -29.86 -4.36
CA ASP A 442 -5.55 -30.09 -2.92
C ASP A 442 -6.86 -29.80 -2.19
N VAL A 443 -7.55 -28.70 -2.50
CA VAL A 443 -8.87 -28.41 -1.90
C VAL A 443 -9.93 -29.49 -2.22
N PRO A 444 -10.08 -29.99 -3.47
CA PRO A 444 -10.92 -31.17 -3.72
C PRO A 444 -10.53 -32.42 -2.94
N ALA A 445 -9.23 -32.68 -2.77
CA ALA A 445 -8.75 -33.81 -1.96
C ALA A 445 -9.11 -33.63 -0.48
N LEU A 446 -8.91 -32.43 0.08
CA LEU A 446 -9.31 -32.08 1.44
C LEU A 446 -10.82 -32.22 1.67
N ILE A 447 -11.67 -31.80 0.72
CA ILE A 447 -13.13 -32.00 0.83
C ILE A 447 -13.47 -33.49 0.94
N LYS A 448 -12.84 -34.35 0.13
CA LYS A 448 -13.06 -35.81 0.17
C LYS A 448 -12.54 -36.46 1.45
N MET A 449 -11.46 -35.95 2.04
CA MET A 449 -10.78 -36.57 3.19
C MET A 449 -11.24 -36.03 4.56
N LEU A 450 -11.61 -34.75 4.64
CA LEU A 450 -11.91 -34.04 5.89
C LEU A 450 -13.31 -33.42 5.91
N GLY A 451 -13.98 -33.27 4.76
CA GLY A 451 -15.28 -32.61 4.69
C GLY A 451 -16.41 -33.43 5.32
N PRO A 452 -17.39 -32.78 5.97
CA PRO A 452 -18.67 -33.43 6.28
C PRO A 452 -19.47 -33.65 5.00
N ASP A 453 -20.53 -34.46 5.06
CA ASP A 453 -21.55 -34.47 4.01
C ASP A 453 -22.20 -33.09 3.92
N LEU A 454 -21.97 -32.39 2.81
CA LEU A 454 -22.49 -31.05 2.57
C LEU A 454 -24.01 -31.03 2.39
N GLN A 455 -24.65 -32.16 2.11
CA GLN A 455 -26.12 -32.26 2.05
C GLN A 455 -26.80 -31.94 3.39
N LYS A 456 -26.07 -31.97 4.52
CA LYS A 456 -26.63 -31.52 5.82
C LYS A 456 -26.97 -30.03 5.87
N PHE A 457 -26.51 -29.24 4.90
CA PHE A 457 -26.82 -27.82 4.78
C PHE A 457 -28.00 -27.52 3.85
N SER A 458 -28.44 -28.50 3.07
CA SER A 458 -29.56 -28.38 2.14
C SER A 458 -30.86 -28.03 2.86
N GLY A 459 -31.60 -27.05 2.32
CA GLY A 459 -32.81 -26.50 2.90
C GLY A 459 -32.58 -25.40 3.94
N LYS A 460 -31.34 -25.01 4.28
CA LYS A 460 -31.10 -23.84 5.15
C LYS A 460 -31.48 -22.53 4.43
N SER A 461 -31.15 -22.38 3.14
CA SER A 461 -31.63 -21.29 2.29
C SER A 461 -31.28 -21.51 0.81
N GLN A 462 -32.01 -20.87 -0.10
CA GLN A 462 -31.76 -20.96 -1.55
C GLN A 462 -30.31 -20.58 -1.95
N ARG A 463 -29.66 -19.66 -1.22
CA ARG A 463 -28.26 -19.27 -1.48
C ARG A 463 -27.26 -20.34 -0.99
N VAL A 464 -27.55 -21.00 0.13
CA VAL A 464 -26.76 -22.13 0.64
C VAL A 464 -26.91 -23.32 -0.30
N ASP A 465 -28.15 -23.69 -0.66
CA ASP A 465 -28.48 -24.83 -1.52
C ASP A 465 -27.74 -24.73 -2.87
N LYS A 466 -27.86 -23.57 -3.55
CA LYS A 466 -27.13 -23.29 -4.80
C LYS A 466 -25.61 -23.41 -4.63
N THR A 467 -25.06 -22.95 -3.50
CA THR A 467 -23.61 -23.03 -3.25
C THR A 467 -23.17 -24.48 -3.05
N VAL A 468 -23.96 -25.30 -2.35
CA VAL A 468 -23.71 -26.74 -2.17
C VAL A 468 -23.79 -27.48 -3.51
N GLU A 469 -24.78 -27.18 -4.35
CA GLU A 469 -24.90 -27.72 -5.72
C GLU A 469 -23.68 -27.38 -6.58
N GLU A 470 -23.22 -26.12 -6.58
CA GLU A 470 -22.04 -25.69 -7.35
C GLU A 470 -20.74 -26.37 -6.86
N ILE A 471 -20.58 -26.58 -5.55
CA ILE A 471 -19.46 -27.36 -4.99
C ILE A 471 -19.54 -28.81 -5.47
N GLN A 472 -20.69 -29.47 -5.34
CA GLN A 472 -20.86 -30.87 -5.74
C GLN A 472 -20.64 -31.08 -7.26
N PHE A 473 -21.12 -30.14 -8.07
CA PHE A 473 -20.87 -30.14 -9.52
C PHE A 473 -19.37 -30.04 -9.84
N LYS A 474 -18.63 -29.11 -9.21
CA LYS A 474 -17.18 -29.02 -9.39
C LYS A 474 -16.46 -30.30 -8.94
N MET A 475 -16.87 -30.86 -7.81
CA MET A 475 -16.30 -32.09 -7.27
C MET A 475 -16.51 -33.31 -8.17
N SER A 476 -17.60 -33.38 -8.96
CA SER A 476 -17.82 -34.46 -9.93
C SER A 476 -17.02 -34.28 -11.22
N VAL A 477 -16.86 -33.04 -11.70
CA VAL A 477 -16.04 -32.74 -12.89
C VAL A 477 -14.56 -33.06 -12.64
N SER A 478 -14.02 -32.73 -11.46
CA SER A 478 -12.64 -33.08 -11.03
C SER A 478 -12.39 -34.58 -10.78
N ILE A 479 -13.36 -35.46 -11.08
CA ILE A 479 -13.17 -36.94 -11.06
C ILE A 479 -13.05 -37.49 -12.50
N SER A 480 -13.42 -36.69 -13.51
CA SER A 480 -13.49 -37.10 -14.91
C SER A 480 -12.34 -36.55 -15.78
N ALA A 481 -11.34 -35.93 -15.14
CA ALA A 481 -10.11 -35.39 -15.71
C ALA A 481 -8.89 -35.94 -14.95
#